data_AF-A0A2J6S599-F1
#
_entry.id   AF-A0A2J6S599-F1
#
_cell.length_a   1.000
_cell.length_b   1.000
_cell.length_c   1.000
_cell.angle_alpha   90.00
_cell.angle_beta   90.00
_cell.angle_gamma   90.00
#
_symmetry.space_group_name_H-M   'P 1'
#
loop_
_entity.id
_entity.type
_entity.pdbx_description
1 polymer ?
#
loop_
_entity_poly.entity_id
_entity_poly.type
_entity_poly.pdbx_seq_one_letter_code
_entity_poly.pdbx_strand_id
1 'polypeptide(L)'
;MPSHEFEEPACEDTCILPRLLQNGANPDPSGFQVTPLQIAVHARDLAGVNALLEAGADPNNTGDAQGVYWDPKTSVLGPYTKLRGLAPLYILRHLKAYPWCESGMLGEDIDLMNGETTTAIERLLLNYGAFNISVENK
;
A
#
# COMPACT_ATOMS: atom_id res chain seq x y z
N MET A 1 -29.45 -24.01 16.07
CA MET A 1 -28.81 -22.76 15.61
C MET A 1 -27.65 -23.17 14.73
N PRO A 2 -27.64 -22.81 13.43
CA PRO A 2 -26.59 -23.25 12.54
C PRO A 2 -25.28 -22.52 12.88
N SER A 3 -24.20 -23.27 12.84
CA SER A 3 -22.82 -22.81 12.95
C SER A 3 -22.51 -21.83 11.83
N HIS A 4 -22.13 -20.60 12.19
CA HIS A 4 -21.54 -19.64 11.26
C HIS A 4 -20.15 -20.17 10.87
N GLU A 5 -20.08 -20.95 9.80
CA GLU A 5 -18.85 -21.11 9.02
C GLU A 5 -18.54 -19.72 8.45
N PHE A 6 -17.48 -19.10 8.97
CA PHE A 6 -16.87 -17.93 8.34
C PHE A 6 -16.23 -18.43 7.05
N GLU A 7 -17.00 -18.51 5.96
CA GLU A 7 -16.43 -18.54 4.63
C GLU A 7 -15.71 -17.20 4.42
N GLU A 8 -14.38 -17.23 4.38
CA GLU A 8 -13.58 -16.08 3.98
C GLU A 8 -14.06 -15.64 2.58
N PRO A 9 -14.50 -14.38 2.38
CA PRO A 9 -15.01 -13.98 1.09
C PRO A 9 -13.85 -14.01 0.08
N ALA A 10 -13.88 -15.01 -0.80
CA ALA A 10 -12.97 -15.10 -1.93
C ALA A 10 -13.09 -13.80 -2.74
N CYS A 11 -12.00 -13.03 -2.75
CA CYS A 11 -11.84 -11.74 -3.43
C CYS A 11 -12.04 -11.80 -4.97
N GLU A 12 -12.29 -12.96 -5.55
CA GLU A 12 -12.24 -13.16 -7.01
C GLU A 12 -13.25 -12.31 -7.80
N ASP A 13 -14.49 -12.12 -7.30
CA ASP A 13 -15.54 -11.45 -8.09
C ASP A 13 -15.80 -9.98 -7.71
N THR A 14 -15.31 -9.50 -6.56
CA THR A 14 -15.63 -8.14 -6.03
C THR A 14 -14.41 -7.22 -5.93
N CYS A 15 -13.19 -7.73 -6.15
CA CYS A 15 -11.99 -6.91 -6.06
C CYS A 15 -11.88 -5.94 -7.25
N ILE A 16 -12.18 -4.65 -6.99
CA ILE A 16 -12.21 -3.57 -7.99
C ILE A 16 -10.83 -3.36 -8.61
N LEU A 17 -9.76 -3.46 -7.82
CA LEU A 17 -8.39 -3.16 -8.26
C LEU A 17 -7.91 -4.07 -9.41
N PRO A 18 -7.93 -5.42 -9.30
CA PRO A 18 -7.60 -6.30 -10.43
C PRO A 18 -8.42 -6.00 -11.69
N ARG A 19 -9.72 -5.72 -11.55
CA ARG A 19 -10.60 -5.41 -12.68
C ARG A 19 -10.19 -4.11 -13.37
N LEU A 20 -9.84 -3.06 -12.62
CA LEU A 20 -9.36 -1.80 -13.20
C LEU A 20 -8.06 -2.03 -13.98
N LEU A 21 -7.11 -2.77 -13.40
CA LEU A 21 -5.83 -3.07 -14.04
C LEU A 21 -6.01 -3.89 -15.32
N GLN A 22 -6.88 -4.92 -15.31
CA GLN A 22 -7.23 -5.69 -16.50
C GLN A 22 -7.89 -4.84 -17.60
N ASN A 23 -8.60 -3.76 -17.23
CA ASN A 23 -9.19 -2.81 -18.18
C ASN A 23 -8.21 -1.72 -18.65
N GLY A 24 -6.92 -1.87 -18.37
CA GLY A 24 -5.88 -0.94 -18.84
C GLY A 24 -5.69 0.28 -17.95
N ALA A 25 -6.18 0.26 -16.71
CA ALA A 25 -5.79 1.28 -15.74
C ALA A 25 -4.28 1.25 -15.55
N ASN A 26 -3.63 2.41 -15.69
CA ASN A 26 -2.20 2.54 -15.46
C ASN A 26 -1.91 2.35 -13.96
N PRO A 27 -1.07 1.39 -13.55
CA PRO A 27 -0.70 1.21 -12.14
C PRO A 27 0.18 2.34 -11.59
N ASP A 28 0.85 3.10 -12.46
CA ASP A 28 1.68 4.27 -12.12
C ASP A 28 1.21 5.54 -12.84
N PRO A 29 0.06 6.11 -12.45
CA PRO A 29 -0.43 7.34 -13.04
C PRO A 29 0.47 8.53 -12.67
N SER A 30 0.83 9.35 -13.66
CA SER A 30 1.49 10.63 -13.45
C SER A 30 0.57 11.66 -12.80
N GLY A 31 1.12 12.70 -12.18
CA GLY A 31 0.33 13.80 -11.63
C GLY A 31 -0.21 13.55 -10.23
N PHE A 32 0.24 12.50 -9.52
CA PHE A 32 -0.05 12.27 -8.10
C PHE A 32 1.24 12.16 -7.30
N GLN A 33 1.31 12.84 -6.16
CA GLN A 33 2.51 12.81 -5.30
C GLN A 33 2.71 11.47 -4.57
N VAL A 34 1.70 10.61 -4.57
CA VAL A 34 1.74 9.28 -3.96
C VAL A 34 1.18 8.27 -4.96
N THR A 35 1.86 7.15 -5.12
CA THR A 35 1.49 6.06 -6.03
C THR A 35 0.51 5.09 -5.37
N PRO A 36 -0.28 4.34 -6.17
CA PRO A 36 -1.09 3.24 -5.66
C PRO A 36 -0.26 2.21 -4.87
N LEU A 37 0.96 1.92 -5.31
CA LEU A 37 1.83 0.94 -4.65
C LEU A 37 2.31 1.42 -3.28
N GLN A 38 2.67 2.71 -3.13
CA GLN A 38 3.03 3.27 -1.82
C GLN A 38 1.88 3.13 -0.80
N ILE A 39 0.64 3.34 -1.25
CA ILE A 39 -0.56 3.20 -0.40
C ILE A 39 -0.76 1.74 0.00
N ALA A 40 -0.75 0.80 -0.96
CA ALA A 40 -0.93 -0.62 -0.69
C ALA A 40 0.12 -1.16 0.29
N VAL A 41 1.39 -0.77 0.11
CA VAL A 41 2.48 -1.14 1.02
C VAL A 41 2.29 -0.55 2.41
N HIS A 42 1.90 0.72 2.53
CA HIS A 42 1.64 1.33 3.84
C HIS A 42 0.47 0.65 4.57
N ALA A 43 -0.57 0.25 3.83
CA ALA A 43 -1.74 -0.44 4.36
C ALA A 43 -1.50 -1.93 4.67
N ARG A 44 -0.34 -2.49 4.30
CA ARG A 44 -0.03 -3.93 4.37
C ARG A 44 -1.03 -4.80 3.57
N ASP A 45 -1.54 -4.24 2.47
CA ASP A 45 -2.41 -4.96 1.54
C ASP A 45 -1.58 -5.82 0.58
N LEU A 46 -1.34 -7.08 0.97
CA LEU A 46 -0.56 -8.03 0.18
C LEU A 46 -1.19 -8.29 -1.19
N ALA A 47 -2.51 -8.42 -1.26
CA ALA A 47 -3.24 -8.68 -2.50
C ALA A 47 -3.13 -7.47 -3.45
N GLY A 48 -3.30 -6.25 -2.92
CA GLY A 48 -3.13 -5.02 -3.66
C GLY A 48 -1.70 -4.81 -4.18
N VAL A 49 -0.69 -5.08 -3.35
CA VAL A 49 0.71 -5.05 -3.75
C VAL A 49 0.98 -6.04 -4.89
N ASN A 50 0.52 -7.28 -4.74
CA ASN A 50 0.71 -8.30 -5.78
C ASN A 50 0.06 -7.89 -7.10
N ALA A 51 -1.20 -7.44 -7.07
CA ALA A 51 -1.92 -7.01 -8.26
C ALA A 51 -1.26 -5.83 -8.97
N LEU A 52 -0.76 -4.83 -8.21
CA LEU A 52 -0.08 -3.67 -8.79
C LEU A 52 1.27 -4.04 -9.41
N LEU A 53 2.07 -4.88 -8.75
CA LEU A 53 3.35 -5.34 -9.27
C LEU A 53 3.17 -6.21 -10.52
N GLU A 54 2.19 -7.12 -10.52
CA GLU A 54 1.84 -7.94 -11.68
C GLU A 54 1.36 -7.09 -12.87
N ALA A 55 0.67 -5.97 -12.59
CA ALA A 55 0.27 -5.01 -13.62
C ALA A 55 1.42 -4.12 -14.12
N GLY A 56 2.61 -4.23 -13.54
CA GLY A 56 3.81 -3.49 -13.95
C GLY A 56 4.04 -2.17 -13.21
N ALA A 57 3.50 -1.99 -12.01
CA ALA A 57 3.90 -0.89 -11.13
C ALA A 57 5.42 -0.93 -10.87
N ASP A 58 6.11 0.20 -11.00
CA ASP A 58 7.51 0.32 -10.65
C ASP A 58 7.66 0.23 -9.11
N PRO A 59 8.35 -0.81 -8.59
CA PRO A 59 8.50 -1.03 -7.16
C PRO A 59 9.34 0.04 -6.45
N ASN A 60 9.97 0.95 -7.18
CA ASN A 60 10.77 2.05 -6.66
C ASN A 60 10.13 3.43 -6.90
N ASN A 61 8.95 3.49 -7.51
CA ASN A 61 8.30 4.76 -7.80
C ASN A 61 7.89 5.48 -6.51
N THR A 62 8.31 6.74 -6.39
CA THR A 62 8.11 7.57 -5.20
C THR A 62 7.03 8.64 -5.37
N GLY A 63 6.32 8.63 -6.50
CA GLY A 63 5.31 9.60 -6.87
C GLY A 63 5.87 10.78 -7.66
N ASP A 64 4.97 11.61 -8.18
CA ASP A 64 5.31 12.84 -8.89
C ASP A 64 5.43 14.01 -7.91
N ALA A 65 6.63 14.55 -7.73
CA ALA A 65 6.88 15.68 -6.81
C ALA A 65 5.98 16.90 -7.09
N GLN A 66 5.58 17.09 -8.36
CA GLN A 66 4.72 18.18 -8.81
C GLN A 66 3.25 17.77 -8.98
N GLY A 67 2.91 16.53 -8.60
CA GLY A 67 1.57 16.00 -8.68
C GLY A 67 0.60 16.66 -7.69
N VAL A 68 -0.65 16.18 -7.71
CA VAL A 68 -1.72 16.62 -6.82
C VAL A 68 -1.32 16.43 -5.36
N TYR A 69 -1.36 17.54 -4.63
CA TYR A 69 -1.23 17.59 -3.18
C TYR A 69 -2.59 17.32 -2.54
N TRP A 70 -2.68 16.32 -1.67
CA TRP A 70 -3.86 16.12 -0.83
C TRP A 70 -3.70 16.93 0.46
N ASP A 71 -4.65 17.80 0.78
CA ASP A 71 -4.62 18.53 2.04
C ASP A 71 -4.86 17.55 3.22
N PRO A 72 -3.94 17.47 4.21
CA PRO A 72 -4.10 16.60 5.37
C PRO A 72 -5.38 16.80 6.18
N LYS A 73 -5.94 18.01 6.16
CA LYS A 73 -7.11 18.41 6.96
C LYS A 73 -8.42 18.28 6.21
N THR A 74 -8.40 18.37 4.88
CA THR A 74 -9.64 18.41 4.08
C THR A 74 -9.81 17.22 3.14
N SER A 75 -8.75 16.49 2.82
CA SER A 75 -8.81 15.32 1.94
C SER A 75 -8.86 14.03 2.74
N VAL A 76 -9.71 13.09 2.31
CA VAL A 76 -9.72 11.71 2.82
C VAL A 76 -8.38 10.99 2.58
N LEU A 77 -7.61 11.43 1.58
CA LEU A 77 -6.27 10.92 1.28
C LEU A 77 -5.16 11.71 1.98
N GLY A 78 -5.52 12.72 2.78
CA GLY A 78 -4.61 13.56 3.55
C GLY A 78 -3.58 12.79 4.39
N PRO A 79 -3.94 11.70 5.09
CA PRO A 79 -2.99 10.90 5.87
C PRO A 79 -1.83 10.27 5.07
N TYR A 80 -2.00 10.07 3.76
CA TYR A 80 -1.00 9.47 2.88
C TYR A 80 0.05 10.46 2.37
N THR A 81 -0.14 11.76 2.63
CA THR A 81 0.80 12.82 2.24
C THR A 81 2.21 12.65 2.81
N LYS A 82 2.35 11.88 3.90
CA LYS A 82 3.65 11.51 4.48
C LYS A 82 4.44 10.48 3.67
N LEU A 83 3.82 9.81 2.71
CA LEU A 83 4.48 8.78 1.88
C LEU A 83 5.26 9.35 0.70
N ARG A 84 5.05 10.62 0.38
CA ARG A 84 5.63 11.29 -0.79
C ARG A 84 7.14 11.20 -0.80
N GLY A 85 7.71 10.86 -1.96
CA GLY A 85 9.15 10.76 -2.13
C GLY A 85 9.77 9.52 -1.47
N LEU A 86 9.01 8.67 -0.77
CA LEU A 86 9.53 7.48 -0.12
C LEU A 86 9.38 6.25 -1.02
N ALA A 87 10.45 5.47 -1.17
CA ALA A 87 10.37 4.19 -1.87
C ALA A 87 9.42 3.22 -1.14
N PRO A 88 8.63 2.39 -1.86
CA PRO A 88 7.76 1.38 -1.26
C PRO A 88 8.47 0.50 -0.22
N LEU A 89 9.69 0.01 -0.51
CA LEU A 89 10.47 -0.78 0.44
C LEU A 89 10.87 0.00 1.70
N TYR A 90 11.17 1.29 1.57
CA TYR A 90 11.46 2.16 2.71
C TYR A 90 10.23 2.32 3.61
N ILE A 91 9.06 2.55 3.01
CA ILE A 91 7.77 2.66 3.72
C ILE A 91 7.52 1.40 4.55
N LEU A 92 7.69 0.22 3.94
CA LEU A 92 7.47 -1.06 4.60
C LEU A 92 8.33 -1.23 5.86
N ARG A 93 9.62 -0.86 5.78
CA ARG A 93 10.59 -1.06 6.86
C ARG A 93 10.50 -0.04 7.98
N HIS A 94 10.13 1.21 7.68
CA HIS A 94 10.28 2.32 8.63
C HIS A 94 8.96 2.92 9.09
N LEU A 95 7.87 2.75 8.33
CA LEU A 95 6.57 3.29 8.70
C LEU A 95 5.71 2.19 9.30
N LYS A 96 5.24 2.42 10.53
CA LYS A 96 4.19 1.61 11.14
C LYS A 96 2.94 1.68 10.27
N ALA A 97 2.36 0.53 9.95
CA ALA A 97 1.04 0.47 9.34
C ALA A 97 0.04 0.98 10.38
N TYR A 98 -0.65 2.08 10.08
CA TYR A 98 -1.71 2.59 10.94
C TYR A 98 -3.05 2.20 10.30
N PRO A 99 -3.73 1.17 10.80
CA PRO A 99 -5.13 0.98 10.47
C PRO A 99 -5.91 2.05 11.25
N TRP A 100 -6.23 3.15 10.57
CA TRP A 100 -7.24 4.15 10.94
C TRP A 100 -7.69 4.16 12.41
N CYS A 101 -6.99 4.88 13.31
CA CYS A 101 -7.66 5.52 14.45
C CYS A 101 -6.74 6.45 15.25
N GLU A 102 -7.02 7.76 15.21
CA GLU A 102 -6.74 8.65 16.36
C GLU A 102 -7.79 8.48 17.48
N SER A 103 -8.78 7.59 17.34
CA SER A 103 -9.65 7.21 18.45
C SER A 103 -9.14 5.92 19.05
N GLY A 104 -8.33 6.05 20.12
CA GLY A 104 -7.78 4.92 20.85
C GLY A 104 -8.85 3.92 21.26
N MET A 105 -8.99 2.86 20.47
CA MET A 105 -9.61 1.58 20.81
C MET A 105 -9.25 0.64 19.67
N LEU A 106 -8.18 -0.13 19.85
CA LEU A 106 -8.08 -1.56 19.59
C LEU A 106 -6.72 -2.02 20.13
N GLY A 107 -6.73 -3.16 20.82
CA GLY A 107 -5.70 -3.60 21.76
C GLY A 107 -4.32 -3.82 21.16
N GLU A 108 -3.36 -3.96 22.07
CA GLU A 108 -1.91 -4.01 21.88
C GLU A 108 -1.40 -5.22 21.06
N ASP A 109 -2.27 -5.98 20.38
CA ASP A 109 -1.96 -7.28 19.77
C ASP A 109 -2.11 -7.32 18.22
N ILE A 110 -1.98 -6.19 17.52
CA ILE A 110 -1.99 -6.15 16.04
C ILE A 110 -0.60 -6.51 15.44
N ASP A 111 0.47 -6.42 16.25
CA ASP A 111 1.86 -6.66 15.80
C ASP A 111 2.13 -8.13 15.40
N LEU A 112 1.31 -9.09 15.85
CA LEU A 112 1.48 -10.52 15.53
C LEU A 112 0.97 -10.90 14.12
N MET A 113 -0.01 -10.19 13.57
CA MET A 113 -0.55 -10.47 12.21
C MET A 113 0.22 -9.74 11.10
N ASN A 114 0.95 -8.67 11.44
CA ASN A 114 1.66 -7.86 10.47
C ASN A 114 3.06 -8.38 10.14
N GLY A 115 3.67 -9.23 10.98
CA GLY A 115 5.03 -9.74 10.75
C GLY A 115 5.15 -10.62 9.50
N GLU A 116 4.28 -11.62 9.36
CA GLU A 116 4.28 -12.52 8.20
C GLU A 116 3.91 -11.77 6.91
N THR A 117 2.87 -10.94 6.95
CA THR A 117 2.41 -10.10 5.83
C THR A 117 3.49 -9.10 5.40
N THR A 118 4.14 -8.43 6.35
CA THR A 118 5.25 -7.50 6.07
C THR A 118 6.40 -8.25 5.40
N THR A 119 6.75 -9.44 5.90
CA THR A 119 7.81 -10.27 5.31
C THR A 119 7.45 -10.74 3.89
N ALA A 120 6.19 -11.07 3.64
CA ALA A 120 5.70 -11.45 2.31
C ALA A 120 5.77 -10.27 1.32
N ILE A 121 5.29 -9.08 1.73
CA ILE A 121 5.37 -7.86 0.93
C ILE A 121 6.83 -7.49 0.66
N GLU A 122 7.71 -7.61 1.66
CA GLU A 122 9.15 -7.34 1.49
C GLU A 122 9.75 -8.27 0.44
N ARG A 123 9.50 -9.57 0.53
CA ARG A 123 9.95 -10.55 -0.46
C ARG A 123 9.44 -10.25 -1.85
N LEU A 124 8.17 -9.87 -1.99
CA LEU A 124 7.59 -9.48 -3.29
C LEU A 124 8.30 -8.26 -3.85
N LEU A 125 8.42 -7.18 -3.08
CA LEU A 125 9.09 -5.96 -3.54
C LEU A 125 10.53 -6.25 -3.98
N LEU A 126 11.31 -7.01 -3.20
CA LEU A 126 12.68 -7.39 -3.56
C LEU A 126 12.73 -8.25 -4.84
N ASN A 127 11.80 -9.18 -5.02
CA ASN A 127 11.71 -10.01 -6.22
C ASN A 127 11.45 -9.19 -7.49
N TYR A 128 10.66 -8.13 -7.37
CA TYR A 128 10.39 -7.20 -8.48
C TYR A 128 11.49 -6.13 -8.66
N GLY A 129 12.55 -6.14 -7.84
CA GLY A 129 13.69 -5.24 -7.99
C GLY A 129 13.59 -3.96 -7.15
N ALA A 130 12.81 -3.96 -6.07
CA ALA A 130 12.82 -2.86 -5.11
C ALA A 130 14.18 -2.78 -4.39
N PHE A 131 14.65 -1.56 -4.15
CA PHE A 131 15.82 -1.31 -3.30
C PHE A 131 15.56 -0.16 -2.33
N ASN A 132 16.36 -0.13 -1.27
CA ASN A 132 16.17 0.86 -0.21
C ASN A 132 16.78 2.18 -0.65
N ILE A 133 15.97 3.10 -1.16
CA ILE A 133 16.40 4.48 -1.42
C ILE A 133 16.13 5.27 -0.14
N SER A 134 17.15 5.42 0.71
CA SER A 134 17.19 6.54 1.64
C SER A 134 17.33 7.79 0.79
N VAL A 135 16.33 8.68 0.84
CA VAL A 135 16.46 10.04 0.30
C VAL A 135 17.38 10.84 1.22
N GLU A 136 18.64 10.44 1.26
CA GLU A 136 19.77 11.30 1.58
C GLU A 136 20.59 11.34 0.29
N ASN A 137 20.29 12.29 -0.59
CA ASN A 137 21.31 12.88 -1.45
C ASN A 137 20.78 14.14 -2.17
N LYS A 138 21.25 15.27 -1.63
CA LYS A 138 21.28 16.67 -2.13
C LYS A 138 20.17 17.61 -1.67
#